data_AF-A0A838JQD4-F1
#
_entry.id   AF-A0A838JQD4-F1
#
_cell.length_a   1.000
_cell.length_b   1.000
_cell.length_c   1.000
_cell.angle_alpha   90.00
_cell.angle_beta   90.00
_cell.angle_gamma   90.00
#
_symmetry.space_group_name_H-M   'P 1'
#
loop_
_entity.id
_entity.type
_entity.pdbx_description
1 polymer ?
#
loop_
_entity_poly.entity_id
_entity_poly.type
_entity_poly.pdbx_seq_one_letter_code
_entity_poly.pdbx_strand_id
1 'polypeptide(L)'
;MTGRGREAGRTSTLFLLSLLAAALLSGCAKAGGVDRSVEASSGSTSGGPTQTSWESTSGGVPESTVGVTSRIKGDLAGMGDASSGDPFVEATEQSGGSGYDADTVLAVRYGDQVDYERAVIDLGTGEEPAGTVPEWTLVDPRDEGLLRVNLPSASATCVSDGTFGDGLLESFHVVRAPEGGMFVDFFARRAFLYRVVGLDDPARLVVDFKPTGAELKTPIPAKGGDTVLVEPRPKTRISDPLTVSGYSRNFEAADTITLTGPHGKVLVRKTVRSNDWDHTWGYFEATLDLPPFTGRGTLKVGIKSAHDGSFEGVEIPVRAGR
;
A
#
# COMPACT_ATOMS: atom_id res chain seq x y z
N MET A 1 -25.66 51.31 49.85
CA MET A 1 -24.44 52.16 49.89
C MET A 1 -23.79 51.98 51.24
N THR A 2 -22.70 51.20 51.32
CA THR A 2 -21.63 51.21 52.34
C THR A 2 -20.86 49.89 52.22
N GLY A 3 -19.54 49.97 51.98
CA GLY A 3 -18.66 48.80 51.94
C GLY A 3 -17.22 49.17 51.59
N ARG A 4 -16.47 49.69 52.57
CA ARG A 4 -15.00 49.64 52.66
C ARG A 4 -14.56 48.16 52.53
N GLY A 5 -13.46 47.74 51.91
CA GLY A 5 -12.07 48.23 51.93
C GLY A 5 -11.16 47.12 52.52
N ARG A 6 -9.89 47.05 52.06
CA ARG A 6 -8.77 46.10 52.43
C ARG A 6 -8.81 44.72 51.75
N GLU A 7 -7.73 44.06 51.32
CA GLU A 7 -6.27 44.06 51.58
C GLU A 7 -5.58 43.43 50.33
N ALA A 8 -4.48 43.95 49.77
CA ALA A 8 -3.07 43.85 50.17
C ALA A 8 -2.50 42.41 50.31
N GLY A 9 -1.53 42.10 49.44
CA GLY A 9 -0.33 41.36 49.83
C GLY A 9 -0.18 39.91 49.36
N ARG A 10 0.67 39.69 48.35
CA ARG A 10 1.62 38.56 48.38
C ARG A 10 2.88 38.85 47.58
N THR A 11 3.91 39.19 48.35
CA THR A 11 5.36 38.97 48.16
C THR A 11 5.64 37.59 47.55
N SER A 12 6.48 37.48 46.52
CA SER A 12 7.97 37.53 46.52
C SER A 12 8.61 36.17 46.84
N THR A 13 9.21 35.57 45.81
CA THR A 13 10.33 34.60 45.78
C THR A 13 10.69 34.45 44.29
N LEU A 14 11.63 35.20 43.70
CA LEU A 14 13.07 35.22 43.92
C LEU A 14 13.65 33.79 44.02
N PHE A 15 14.07 33.22 42.89
CA PHE A 15 15.28 32.40 42.78
C PHE A 15 15.72 32.30 41.30
N LEU A 16 16.69 33.16 40.97
CA LEU A 16 17.71 33.02 39.92
C LEU A 16 17.29 32.84 38.44
N LEU A 17 17.24 33.98 37.76
CA LEU A 17 18.07 34.18 36.56
C LEU A 17 19.55 33.92 36.90
N SER A 18 20.32 33.34 35.96
CA SER A 18 21.69 33.77 35.59
C SER A 18 22.62 32.59 35.30
N LEU A 19 22.87 32.32 34.01
CA LEU A 19 24.10 31.78 33.38
C LEU A 19 23.70 31.37 31.95
N LEU A 20 23.41 32.29 31.02
CA LEU A 20 24.34 33.13 30.24
C LEU A 20 25.68 32.46 29.86
N ALA A 21 25.76 32.08 28.58
CA ALA A 21 26.86 32.32 27.64
C ALA A 21 28.31 31.96 28.03
N ALA A 22 28.84 30.89 27.41
CA ALA A 22 30.22 30.69 26.91
C ALA A 22 30.27 29.23 26.37
N ALA A 23 30.83 28.85 25.21
CA ALA A 23 31.94 29.41 24.48
C ALA A 23 31.90 28.99 22.99
N LEU A 24 32.28 29.94 22.12
CA LEU A 24 32.87 29.70 20.81
C LEU A 24 34.41 29.79 20.96
N LEU A 25 35.13 29.10 20.07
CA LEU A 25 36.54 29.24 19.65
C LEU A 25 37.63 28.35 20.31
N SER A 26 38.11 27.38 19.53
CA SER A 26 39.52 27.03 19.25
C SER A 26 39.53 25.87 18.24
N GLY A 27 40.29 25.79 17.15
CA GLY A 27 41.40 26.60 16.62
C GLY A 27 42.29 25.69 15.74
N CYS A 28 42.60 26.13 14.52
CA CYS A 28 43.79 25.92 13.64
C CYS A 28 44.80 24.78 13.93
N ALA A 29 45.58 24.18 13.02
CA ALA A 29 45.77 24.12 11.56
C ALA A 29 47.03 23.23 11.35
N LYS A 30 47.18 22.48 10.24
CA LYS A 30 48.50 22.33 9.58
C LYS A 30 48.42 21.80 8.14
N ALA A 31 49.26 22.40 7.31
CA ALA A 31 49.39 22.29 5.87
C ALA A 31 50.62 21.47 5.42
N GLY A 32 50.65 21.15 4.13
CA GLY A 32 51.80 20.69 3.32
C GLY A 32 51.41 19.47 2.47
N GLY A 33 51.39 19.46 1.14
CA GLY A 33 52.07 20.27 0.13
C GLY A 33 53.15 19.44 -0.57
N VAL A 34 53.08 19.35 -1.91
CA VAL A 34 54.14 19.20 -2.95
C VAL A 34 53.74 18.23 -4.08
N ASP A 35 53.36 18.85 -5.20
CA ASP A 35 53.81 18.67 -6.59
C ASP A 35 54.12 17.27 -7.16
N ARG A 36 53.45 16.97 -8.30
CA ARG A 36 54.16 17.02 -9.59
C ARG A 36 53.21 17.26 -10.77
N SER A 37 53.48 18.38 -11.44
CA SER A 37 52.97 18.79 -12.75
C SER A 37 53.96 18.36 -13.83
N VAL A 38 53.47 17.96 -15.02
CA VAL A 38 53.99 18.26 -16.38
C VAL A 38 52.79 18.01 -17.34
N GLU A 39 52.11 19.03 -17.90
CA GLU A 39 52.39 19.71 -19.19
C GLU A 39 52.66 18.74 -20.36
N ALA A 40 52.23 18.93 -21.61
CA ALA A 40 51.44 19.89 -22.38
C ALA A 40 51.12 19.12 -23.71
N SER A 41 50.22 19.49 -24.62
CA SER A 41 50.25 20.71 -25.42
C SER A 41 49.22 20.63 -26.55
N SER A 42 48.61 21.78 -26.87
CA SER A 42 48.20 22.32 -28.19
C SER A 42 47.34 21.48 -29.15
N GLY A 43 46.29 22.00 -29.78
CA GLY A 43 45.87 23.38 -29.92
C GLY A 43 44.64 23.55 -30.84
N SER A 44 44.20 24.80 -30.89
CA SER A 44 43.20 25.47 -31.73
C SER A 44 42.70 24.76 -33.00
N THR A 45 41.40 24.83 -33.31
CA THR A 45 40.83 25.89 -34.16
C THR A 45 39.29 25.86 -34.25
N SER A 46 38.75 27.06 -34.45
CA SER A 46 37.40 27.46 -34.84
C SER A 46 36.83 26.75 -36.07
N GLY A 47 35.52 26.48 -36.07
CA GLY A 47 34.74 26.10 -37.25
C GLY A 47 33.25 25.88 -36.93
N GLY A 48 32.40 26.78 -37.42
CA GLY A 48 30.93 26.67 -37.37
C GLY A 48 30.36 25.56 -38.26
N PRO A 49 29.02 25.41 -38.28
CA PRO A 49 28.36 24.11 -38.26
C PRO A 49 28.25 23.50 -39.66
N THR A 50 28.49 22.19 -39.75
CA THR A 50 28.05 21.38 -40.89
C THR A 50 27.17 20.25 -40.37
N GLN A 51 25.96 20.20 -40.93
CA GLN A 51 24.97 19.16 -40.71
C GLN A 51 25.58 17.77 -40.94
N THR A 52 25.46 16.91 -39.93
CA THR A 52 25.49 15.47 -40.14
C THR A 52 24.23 14.91 -39.50
N SER A 53 23.31 14.52 -40.37
CA SER A 53 22.13 13.71 -40.09
C SER A 53 22.56 12.44 -39.35
N TRP A 54 22.29 12.39 -38.05
CA TRP A 54 22.31 11.16 -37.27
C TRP A 54 20.89 10.96 -36.77
N GLU A 55 20.23 10.05 -37.46
CA GLU A 55 18.94 9.46 -37.12
C GLU A 55 19.07 8.84 -35.74
N SER A 56 18.71 9.64 -34.73
CA SER A 56 18.53 9.16 -33.37
C SER A 56 17.21 8.41 -33.37
N THR A 57 17.27 7.10 -33.60
CA THR A 57 16.21 6.18 -33.22
C THR A 57 16.04 6.34 -31.72
N SER A 58 15.05 7.16 -31.34
CA SER A 58 14.55 7.25 -29.98
C SER A 58 14.07 5.85 -29.60
N GLY A 59 14.93 5.12 -28.89
CA GLY A 59 14.51 4.00 -28.06
C GLY A 59 13.59 4.59 -27.01
N GLY A 60 12.30 4.66 -27.35
CA GLY A 60 11.24 5.10 -26.46
C GLY A 60 11.24 4.15 -25.28
N VAL A 61 11.74 4.64 -24.15
CA VAL A 61 11.38 4.16 -22.82
C VAL A 61 9.85 4.03 -22.80
N PRO A 62 9.27 2.86 -22.50
CA PRO A 62 7.85 2.81 -22.27
C PRO A 62 7.56 3.66 -21.03
N GLU A 63 6.73 4.66 -21.25
CA GLU A 63 6.16 5.55 -20.26
C GLU A 63 5.75 4.77 -19.01
N SER A 64 6.33 5.18 -17.89
CA SER A 64 5.97 4.76 -16.53
C SER A 64 4.45 4.66 -16.41
N THR A 65 3.93 3.44 -16.41
CA THR A 65 2.49 3.18 -16.35
C THR A 65 2.06 3.20 -14.88
N VAL A 66 2.16 4.37 -14.26
CA VAL A 66 1.54 4.63 -12.97
C VAL A 66 0.02 4.65 -13.17
N GLY A 67 -0.67 3.69 -12.57
CA GLY A 67 -2.12 3.78 -12.31
C GLY A 67 -3.08 3.48 -13.48
N VAL A 68 -2.61 2.94 -14.60
CA VAL A 68 -3.50 2.50 -15.69
C VAL A 68 -3.46 0.98 -15.80
N THR A 69 -4.57 0.33 -15.50
CA THR A 69 -4.81 -1.06 -15.90
C THR A 69 -4.67 -1.13 -17.42
N SER A 70 -3.53 -1.62 -17.91
CA SER A 70 -3.36 -1.84 -19.33
C SER A 70 -4.26 -3.02 -19.72
N ARG A 71 -5.30 -2.73 -20.51
CA ARG A 71 -6.16 -3.78 -21.08
C ARG A 71 -5.28 -4.74 -21.86
N ILE A 72 -5.40 -6.02 -21.56
CA ILE A 72 -4.73 -7.07 -22.32
C ILE A 72 -5.18 -6.95 -23.79
N LYS A 73 -4.27 -6.53 -24.68
CA LYS A 73 -4.49 -6.40 -26.13
C LYS A 73 -3.39 -7.17 -26.85
N GLY A 74 -3.74 -8.04 -27.81
CA GLY A 74 -2.78 -8.96 -28.46
C GLY A 74 -2.50 -10.22 -27.63
N ASP A 75 -1.68 -11.15 -28.15
CA ASP A 75 -1.29 -12.53 -27.76
C ASP A 75 -1.84 -13.18 -26.47
N LEU A 76 -2.05 -12.44 -25.39
CA LEU A 76 -2.73 -12.90 -24.17
C LEU A 76 -4.26 -12.87 -24.24
N ALA A 77 -4.83 -12.06 -25.14
CA ALA A 77 -6.24 -12.15 -25.53
C ALA A 77 -6.51 -13.37 -26.45
N GLY A 78 -5.44 -13.87 -27.08
CA GLY A 78 -5.45 -14.99 -28.05
C GLY A 78 -4.79 -16.27 -27.54
N MET A 79 -4.24 -16.30 -26.32
CA MET A 79 -4.03 -17.54 -25.55
C MET A 79 -5.41 -18.07 -25.09
N GLY A 80 -6.28 -18.29 -26.08
CA GLY A 80 -7.30 -19.31 -26.01
C GLY A 80 -6.60 -20.66 -25.90
N ASP A 81 -7.13 -21.52 -25.04
CA ASP A 81 -6.67 -22.89 -24.85
C ASP A 81 -5.20 -23.06 -24.41
N ALA A 82 -4.77 -22.29 -23.40
CA ALA A 82 -4.23 -23.03 -22.27
C ALA A 82 -5.41 -23.82 -21.67
N SER A 83 -5.69 -24.97 -22.30
CA SER A 83 -6.40 -26.09 -21.70
C SER A 83 -5.55 -26.62 -20.55
N SER A 84 -5.25 -25.77 -19.56
CA SER A 84 -5.13 -26.25 -18.21
C SER A 84 -6.56 -26.68 -17.90
N GLY A 85 -6.79 -28.00 -17.92
CA GLY A 85 -8.05 -28.61 -17.50
C GLY A 85 -8.31 -28.42 -16.01
N ASP A 86 -7.70 -27.38 -15.41
CA ASP A 86 -7.82 -27.08 -14.01
C ASP A 86 -9.19 -26.45 -13.80
N PRO A 87 -10.04 -27.10 -12.99
CA PRO A 87 -11.35 -26.57 -12.70
C PRO A 87 -11.22 -25.26 -11.93
N PHE A 88 -12.19 -24.37 -12.11
CA PHE A 88 -12.41 -23.29 -11.15
C PHE A 88 -12.74 -23.90 -9.78
N VAL A 89 -12.11 -23.41 -8.74
CA VAL A 89 -12.20 -23.97 -7.38
C VAL A 89 -12.85 -23.00 -6.40
N GLU A 90 -13.43 -23.58 -5.34
CA GLU A 90 -13.83 -22.91 -4.09
C GLU A 90 -12.79 -23.12 -2.97
N ALA A 91 -11.56 -23.50 -3.35
CA ALA A 91 -10.50 -23.73 -2.38
C ALA A 91 -10.20 -22.44 -1.63
N THR A 92 -9.97 -22.51 -0.32
CA THR A 92 -9.61 -21.33 0.46
C THR A 92 -8.13 -21.02 0.39
N GLU A 93 -7.34 -22.00 -0.06
CA GLU A 93 -5.89 -21.92 -0.10
C GLU A 93 -5.39 -22.63 -1.35
N GLN A 94 -4.38 -22.05 -1.98
CA GLN A 94 -3.61 -22.68 -3.05
C GLN A 94 -2.16 -22.22 -2.97
N SER A 95 -1.24 -23.00 -3.49
CA SER A 95 0.17 -22.63 -3.56
C SER A 95 0.81 -23.18 -4.82
N GLY A 96 1.94 -22.60 -5.20
CA GLY A 96 2.69 -23.02 -6.37
C GLY A 96 3.96 -22.20 -6.56
N GLY A 97 4.59 -22.36 -7.71
CA GLY A 97 5.91 -21.82 -7.96
C GLY A 97 7.00 -22.59 -7.21
N SER A 98 8.25 -22.36 -7.61
CA SER A 98 9.40 -23.04 -7.01
C SER A 98 10.69 -22.21 -7.07
N GLY A 99 10.64 -21.03 -7.69
CA GLY A 99 11.77 -20.10 -7.76
C GLY A 99 11.77 -19.05 -6.65
N TYR A 100 12.84 -18.29 -6.61
CA TYR A 100 13.02 -17.10 -5.75
C TYR A 100 13.62 -15.94 -6.55
N ASP A 101 13.78 -16.11 -7.86
CA ASP A 101 14.48 -15.15 -8.74
C ASP A 101 13.66 -13.88 -8.95
N ALA A 102 12.32 -14.00 -8.95
CA ALA A 102 11.44 -12.86 -9.02
C ALA A 102 11.29 -12.20 -7.64
N ASP A 103 11.69 -10.94 -7.56
CA ASP A 103 11.67 -10.10 -6.36
C ASP A 103 10.80 -8.84 -6.52
N THR A 104 10.24 -8.62 -7.70
CA THR A 104 9.52 -7.38 -8.03
C THR A 104 8.17 -7.67 -8.67
N VAL A 105 7.12 -6.99 -8.21
CA VAL A 105 5.83 -6.92 -8.91
C VAL A 105 5.92 -5.81 -9.95
N LEU A 106 6.04 -6.18 -11.23
CA LEU A 106 6.23 -5.22 -12.32
C LEU A 106 4.91 -4.54 -12.71
N ALA A 107 3.84 -5.33 -12.84
CA ALA A 107 2.54 -4.83 -13.25
C ALA A 107 1.41 -5.77 -12.81
N VAL A 108 0.20 -5.22 -12.72
CA VAL A 108 -1.04 -5.98 -12.63
C VAL A 108 -1.92 -5.61 -13.82
N ARG A 109 -2.15 -6.56 -14.71
CA ARG A 109 -2.93 -6.37 -15.94
C ARG A 109 -4.31 -7.00 -15.85
N TYR A 110 -5.23 -6.46 -16.64
CA TYR A 110 -6.63 -6.85 -16.61
C TYR A 110 -7.15 -7.23 -18.01
N GLY A 111 -7.86 -8.35 -18.09
CA GLY A 111 -8.58 -8.79 -19.27
C GLY A 111 -9.99 -9.24 -18.93
N ASP A 112 -10.95 -8.82 -19.75
CA ASP A 112 -12.34 -9.26 -19.68
C ASP A 112 -12.56 -10.37 -20.71
N GLN A 113 -13.03 -11.54 -20.25
CA GLN A 113 -13.31 -12.70 -21.08
C GLN A 113 -14.80 -13.05 -20.96
N VAL A 114 -15.32 -13.83 -21.92
CA VAL A 114 -16.78 -14.05 -22.05
C VAL A 114 -17.43 -14.61 -20.78
N ASP A 115 -16.73 -15.47 -20.03
CA ASP A 115 -17.27 -16.14 -18.84
C ASP A 115 -16.42 -16.00 -17.56
N TYR A 116 -15.34 -15.20 -17.60
CA TYR A 116 -14.49 -14.89 -16.46
C TYR A 116 -13.71 -13.59 -16.68
N GLU A 117 -13.21 -13.01 -15.60
CA GLU A 117 -12.24 -11.90 -15.66
C GLU A 117 -10.84 -12.41 -15.30
N ARG A 118 -9.81 -11.85 -15.93
CA ARG A 118 -8.42 -12.27 -15.76
C ARG A 118 -7.60 -11.13 -15.18
N ALA A 119 -6.93 -11.40 -14.06
CA ALA A 119 -5.83 -10.60 -13.56
C ALA A 119 -4.50 -11.30 -13.85
N VAL A 120 -3.48 -10.55 -14.27
CA VAL A 120 -2.14 -11.07 -14.49
C VAL A 120 -1.15 -10.24 -13.69
N ILE A 121 -0.41 -10.89 -12.79
CA ILE A 121 0.72 -10.30 -12.07
C ILE A 121 1.98 -10.58 -12.90
N ASP A 122 2.57 -9.54 -13.48
CA ASP A 122 3.87 -9.65 -14.14
C ASP A 122 4.98 -9.53 -13.09
N LEU A 123 5.94 -10.46 -13.15
CA LEU A 123 6.96 -10.64 -12.13
C LEU A 123 8.35 -10.38 -12.70
N GLY A 124 9.20 -9.73 -11.90
CA GLY A 124 10.50 -9.25 -12.32
C GLY A 124 11.62 -9.53 -11.32
N THR A 125 12.85 -9.39 -11.82
CA THR A 125 14.07 -9.29 -11.01
C THR A 125 14.57 -7.85 -11.15
N GLY A 126 14.28 -7.01 -10.17
CA GLY A 126 14.28 -5.56 -10.35
C GLY A 126 13.25 -5.14 -11.41
N GLU A 127 13.64 -4.28 -12.35
CA GLU A 127 12.74 -3.75 -13.39
C GLU A 127 12.62 -4.67 -14.63
N GLU A 128 13.39 -5.75 -14.70
CA GLU A 128 13.40 -6.66 -15.84
C GLU A 128 12.49 -7.88 -15.59
N PRO A 129 11.78 -8.39 -16.62
CA PRO A 129 10.98 -9.60 -16.48
C PRO A 129 11.79 -10.80 -15.99
N ALA A 130 11.31 -11.49 -14.97
CA ALA A 130 11.95 -12.70 -14.46
C ALA A 130 11.66 -13.90 -15.39
N GLY A 131 12.52 -14.92 -15.36
CA GLY A 131 12.31 -16.15 -16.13
C GLY A 131 11.34 -17.13 -15.45
N THR A 132 11.36 -17.19 -14.12
CA THR A 132 10.62 -18.19 -13.34
C THR A 132 9.61 -17.55 -12.38
N VAL A 133 8.44 -18.18 -12.24
CA VAL A 133 7.45 -17.79 -11.23
C VAL A 133 7.99 -18.12 -9.84
N PRO A 134 8.04 -17.15 -8.91
CA PRO A 134 8.53 -17.40 -7.56
C PRO A 134 7.53 -18.23 -6.77
N GLU A 135 7.93 -18.71 -5.60
CA GLU A 135 6.99 -19.27 -4.62
C GLU A 135 5.83 -18.29 -4.36
N TRP A 136 4.61 -18.82 -4.36
CA TRP A 136 3.41 -18.07 -4.02
C TRP A 136 2.45 -18.93 -3.23
N THR A 137 1.69 -18.25 -2.36
CA THR A 137 0.50 -18.80 -1.74
C THR A 137 -0.68 -17.88 -2.01
N LEU A 138 -1.86 -18.45 -2.04
CA LEU A 138 -3.11 -17.74 -2.25
C LEU A 138 -4.05 -18.10 -1.13
N VAL A 139 -4.72 -17.09 -0.58
CA VAL A 139 -5.76 -17.24 0.43
C VAL A 139 -7.04 -16.54 -0.03
N ASP A 140 -8.14 -17.29 -0.09
CA ASP A 140 -9.50 -16.79 -0.32
C ASP A 140 -10.33 -17.00 0.95
N PRO A 141 -10.50 -15.97 1.80
CA PRO A 141 -11.50 -16.00 2.84
C PRO A 141 -12.90 -16.03 2.17
N ARG A 142 -13.45 -17.25 2.03
CA ARG A 142 -14.66 -17.57 1.26
C ARG A 142 -15.75 -16.51 1.30
N ASP A 143 -16.21 -16.12 0.10
CA ASP A 143 -17.36 -15.23 -0.12
C ASP A 143 -17.21 -13.82 0.49
N GLU A 144 -16.00 -13.39 0.81
CA GLU A 144 -15.71 -12.06 1.35
C GLU A 144 -15.25 -11.05 0.29
N GLY A 145 -15.22 -11.47 -0.98
CA GLY A 145 -14.84 -10.58 -2.09
C GLY A 145 -13.39 -10.14 -2.03
N LEU A 146 -12.52 -10.95 -1.42
CA LEU A 146 -11.09 -10.71 -1.27
C LEU A 146 -10.33 -11.97 -1.68
N LEU A 147 -9.38 -11.85 -2.59
CA LEU A 147 -8.38 -12.88 -2.87
C LEU A 147 -7.00 -12.30 -2.57
N ARG A 148 -6.22 -12.93 -1.70
CA ARG A 148 -4.85 -12.54 -1.39
C ARG A 148 -3.86 -13.48 -2.04
N VAL A 149 -2.90 -12.94 -2.79
CA VAL A 149 -1.73 -13.68 -3.30
C VAL A 149 -0.50 -13.21 -2.55
N ASN A 150 0.11 -14.07 -1.73
CA ASN A 150 1.38 -13.80 -1.06
C ASN A 150 2.56 -14.20 -1.96
N LEU A 151 3.56 -13.33 -2.01
CA LEU A 151 4.80 -13.45 -2.77
C LEU A 151 5.97 -13.24 -1.79
N PRO A 152 6.44 -14.30 -1.11
CA PRO A 152 7.44 -14.18 -0.05
C PRO A 152 8.79 -13.61 -0.52
N SER A 153 9.20 -13.87 -1.77
CA SER A 153 10.43 -13.33 -2.35
C SER A 153 10.31 -11.88 -2.80
N ALA A 154 9.09 -11.36 -2.99
CA ALA A 154 8.88 -10.01 -3.49
C ALA A 154 9.28 -8.96 -2.44
N SER A 155 10.12 -8.02 -2.86
CA SER A 155 10.65 -6.94 -2.04
C SER A 155 10.54 -5.55 -2.67
N ALA A 156 10.19 -5.49 -3.96
CA ALA A 156 9.91 -4.25 -4.67
C ALA A 156 8.62 -4.35 -5.51
N THR A 157 8.09 -3.20 -5.91
CA THR A 157 6.98 -3.11 -6.87
C THR A 157 7.10 -1.86 -7.72
N CYS A 158 6.71 -1.96 -8.99
CA CYS A 158 6.52 -0.82 -9.88
C CYS A 158 5.07 -0.32 -9.89
N VAL A 159 4.15 -1.04 -9.22
CA VAL A 159 2.73 -0.71 -9.11
C VAL A 159 2.21 -0.94 -7.68
N SER A 160 1.55 0.06 -7.11
CA SER A 160 1.01 -0.03 -5.74
C SER A 160 -0.44 -0.50 -5.69
N ASP A 161 -1.25 -0.11 -6.67
CA ASP A 161 -2.70 -0.36 -6.71
C ASP A 161 -3.29 0.04 -8.06
N GLY A 162 -4.55 -0.31 -8.25
CA GLY A 162 -5.33 0.13 -9.40
C GLY A 162 -6.79 -0.34 -9.34
N THR A 163 -7.63 0.28 -10.16
CA THR A 163 -9.03 -0.10 -10.32
C THR A 163 -9.23 -0.90 -11.60
N PHE A 164 -10.09 -1.92 -11.52
CA PHE A 164 -10.56 -2.65 -12.69
C PHE A 164 -11.77 -1.95 -13.32
N GLY A 165 -12.34 -2.55 -14.37
CA GLY A 165 -13.56 -2.04 -15.00
C GLY A 165 -14.80 -2.16 -14.11
N ASP A 166 -15.98 -1.97 -14.71
CA ASP A 166 -17.27 -2.10 -14.02
C ASP A 166 -17.74 -3.55 -13.84
N GLY A 167 -16.82 -4.52 -13.96
CA GLY A 167 -17.09 -5.95 -13.92
C GLY A 167 -17.17 -6.55 -12.51
N LEU A 168 -16.89 -7.85 -12.42
CA LEU A 168 -16.72 -8.63 -11.20
C LEU A 168 -15.60 -8.07 -10.33
N LEU A 169 -14.43 -7.78 -10.90
CA LEU A 169 -13.30 -7.24 -10.13
C LEU A 169 -13.45 -5.74 -9.91
N GLU A 170 -13.03 -5.26 -8.75
CA GLU A 170 -13.11 -3.85 -8.37
C GLU A 170 -11.75 -3.16 -8.37
N SER A 171 -10.80 -3.69 -7.63
CA SER A 171 -9.47 -3.10 -7.48
C SER A 171 -8.44 -4.14 -7.06
N PHE A 172 -7.17 -3.79 -7.17
CA PHE A 172 -6.07 -4.52 -6.55
C PHE A 172 -5.18 -3.60 -5.72
N HIS A 173 -4.46 -4.17 -4.74
CA HIS A 173 -3.49 -3.46 -3.92
C HIS A 173 -2.26 -4.35 -3.69
N VAL A 174 -1.06 -3.80 -3.90
CA VAL A 174 0.23 -4.43 -3.63
C VAL A 174 0.76 -3.89 -2.31
N VAL A 175 0.92 -4.79 -1.34
CA VAL A 175 1.13 -4.44 0.07
C VAL A 175 2.39 -5.12 0.59
N ARG A 176 3.18 -4.39 1.38
CA ARG A 176 4.29 -4.96 2.15
C ARG A 176 3.73 -5.86 3.26
N ALA A 177 4.05 -7.14 3.23
CA ALA A 177 3.64 -8.07 4.28
C ALA A 177 4.40 -7.80 5.60
N PRO A 178 3.77 -8.01 6.77
CA PRO A 178 4.40 -7.74 8.07
C PRO A 178 5.59 -8.67 8.36
N GLU A 179 5.58 -9.90 7.85
CA GLU A 179 6.66 -10.89 8.03
C GLU A 179 7.78 -10.75 6.99
N GLY A 180 7.69 -9.78 6.08
CA GLY A 180 8.49 -9.72 4.87
C GLY A 180 7.80 -10.40 3.68
N GLY A 181 8.31 -10.17 2.47
CA GLY A 181 7.56 -10.45 1.24
C GLY A 181 6.51 -9.37 0.91
N MET A 182 5.78 -9.56 -0.17
CA MET A 182 4.63 -8.73 -0.50
C MET A 182 3.40 -9.60 -0.68
N PHE A 183 2.23 -8.99 -0.66
CA PHE A 183 1.03 -9.64 -1.15
C PHE A 183 0.25 -8.72 -2.08
N VAL A 184 -0.52 -9.32 -2.98
CA VAL A 184 -1.47 -8.65 -3.86
C VAL A 184 -2.87 -9.06 -3.44
N ASP A 185 -3.65 -8.08 -2.98
CA ASP A 185 -5.07 -8.26 -2.71
C ASP A 185 -5.88 -7.89 -3.94
N PHE A 186 -6.79 -8.76 -4.38
CA PHE A 186 -7.81 -8.47 -5.37
C PHE A 186 -9.17 -8.38 -4.70
N PHE A 187 -9.89 -7.30 -4.96
CA PHE A 187 -11.25 -7.11 -4.47
C PHE A 187 -12.25 -7.42 -5.57
N ALA A 188 -13.27 -8.21 -5.24
CA ALA A 188 -14.34 -8.60 -6.14
C ALA A 188 -15.69 -8.14 -5.60
N ARG A 189 -16.54 -7.60 -6.47
CA ARG A 189 -17.86 -7.05 -6.14
C ARG A 189 -18.90 -8.13 -5.83
N ARG A 190 -18.65 -9.37 -6.28
CA ARG A 190 -19.57 -10.51 -6.18
C ARG A 190 -18.78 -11.78 -5.85
N ALA A 191 -19.49 -12.81 -5.40
CA ALA A 191 -18.86 -14.09 -5.11
C ALA A 191 -18.30 -14.72 -6.40
N PHE A 192 -17.13 -15.33 -6.29
CA PHE A 192 -16.37 -15.85 -7.42
C PHE A 192 -15.80 -17.23 -7.11
N LEU A 193 -15.53 -17.98 -8.17
CA LEU A 193 -14.58 -19.08 -8.19
C LEU A 193 -13.30 -18.56 -8.82
N TYR A 194 -12.16 -19.15 -8.48
CA TYR A 194 -10.91 -18.78 -9.13
C TYR A 194 -10.15 -20.00 -9.65
N ARG A 195 -9.19 -19.73 -10.53
CA ARG A 195 -8.10 -20.65 -10.86
C ARG A 195 -6.83 -19.85 -11.08
N VAL A 196 -5.69 -20.48 -10.84
CA VAL A 196 -4.38 -19.85 -10.95
C VAL A 196 -3.46 -20.67 -11.84
N VAL A 197 -2.72 -19.99 -12.71
CA VAL A 197 -1.68 -20.59 -13.56
C VAL A 197 -0.43 -19.74 -13.48
N GLY A 198 0.71 -20.36 -13.16
CA GLY A 198 2.03 -19.76 -13.32
C GLY A 198 2.54 -19.96 -14.74
N LEU A 199 3.08 -18.92 -15.36
CA LEU A 199 3.73 -18.97 -16.67
C LEU A 199 5.17 -18.51 -16.51
N ASP A 200 6.12 -19.33 -16.95
CA ASP A 200 7.53 -18.97 -17.03
C ASP A 200 7.84 -18.31 -18.38
N ASP A 201 8.95 -17.56 -18.44
CA ASP A 201 9.53 -16.93 -19.64
C ASP A 201 8.56 -16.08 -20.49
N PRO A 202 8.16 -14.88 -20.03
CA PRO A 202 8.50 -14.29 -18.73
C PRO A 202 7.53 -14.72 -17.62
N ALA A 203 8.03 -14.66 -16.39
CA ALA A 203 7.32 -14.99 -15.16
C ALA A 203 6.03 -14.17 -15.00
N ARG A 204 4.90 -14.87 -14.96
CA ARG A 204 3.57 -14.30 -14.76
C ARG A 204 2.74 -15.21 -13.89
N LEU A 205 1.99 -14.63 -12.96
CA LEU A 205 0.93 -15.33 -12.25
C LEU A 205 -0.42 -14.87 -12.80
N VAL A 206 -1.13 -15.79 -13.46
CA VAL A 206 -2.44 -15.54 -14.06
C VAL A 206 -3.52 -16.05 -13.10
N VAL A 207 -4.45 -15.17 -12.74
CA VAL A 207 -5.59 -15.49 -11.90
C VAL A 207 -6.87 -15.20 -12.68
N ASP A 208 -7.66 -16.24 -12.91
CA ASP A 208 -8.97 -16.12 -13.55
C ASP A 208 -10.06 -16.17 -12.48
N PHE A 209 -11.04 -15.25 -12.57
CA PHE A 209 -12.15 -15.07 -11.65
C PHE A 209 -13.46 -15.30 -12.40
N LYS A 210 -14.19 -16.34 -12.00
CA LYS A 210 -15.49 -16.67 -12.59
C LYS A 210 -16.60 -16.33 -11.61
N PRO A 211 -17.60 -15.50 -11.99
CA PRO A 211 -18.69 -15.18 -11.08
C PRO A 211 -19.53 -16.44 -10.79
N THR A 212 -19.89 -16.65 -9.52
CA THR A 212 -20.82 -17.74 -9.13
C THR A 212 -22.28 -17.37 -9.37
N GLY A 213 -22.56 -16.08 -9.58
CA GLY A 213 -23.90 -15.50 -9.62
C GLY A 213 -24.49 -15.17 -8.25
N ALA A 214 -23.82 -15.56 -7.16
CA ALA A 214 -24.22 -15.21 -5.80
C ALA A 214 -23.73 -13.81 -5.40
N GLU A 215 -24.45 -13.18 -4.48
CA GLU A 215 -24.00 -11.97 -3.79
C GLU A 215 -22.98 -12.31 -2.71
N LEU A 216 -22.12 -11.35 -2.36
CA LEU A 216 -21.19 -11.50 -1.24
C LEU A 216 -21.96 -11.65 0.08
N LYS A 217 -21.48 -12.55 0.94
CA LYS A 217 -22.03 -12.71 2.31
C LYS A 217 -21.59 -11.58 3.22
N THR A 218 -20.40 -11.06 2.96
CA THR A 218 -19.77 -9.98 3.70
C THR A 218 -19.40 -8.86 2.73
N PRO A 219 -19.62 -7.58 3.07
CA PRO A 219 -19.16 -6.48 2.22
C PRO A 219 -17.66 -6.57 1.99
N ILE A 220 -17.20 -6.14 0.82
CA ILE A 220 -15.78 -5.99 0.52
C ILE A 220 -15.08 -5.09 1.56
N PRO A 221 -13.74 -5.19 1.66
CA PRO A 221 -12.92 -4.22 2.38
C PRO A 221 -13.29 -2.77 2.05
N ALA A 222 -13.29 -1.92 3.08
CA ALA A 222 -13.68 -0.52 2.92
C ALA A 222 -12.44 0.33 2.57
N LYS A 223 -12.56 1.20 1.57
CA LYS A 223 -11.51 2.13 1.13
C LYS A 223 -11.96 3.59 1.30
N GLY A 224 -11.04 4.46 1.69
CA GLY A 224 -11.25 5.91 1.79
C GLY A 224 -9.94 6.63 2.00
N GLY A 225 -9.67 7.66 1.18
CA GLY A 225 -8.35 8.29 1.10
C GLY A 225 -7.25 7.26 0.84
N ASP A 226 -6.10 7.46 1.49
CA ASP A 226 -4.97 6.53 1.47
C ASP A 226 -5.08 5.44 2.55
N THR A 227 -6.29 4.94 2.80
CA THR A 227 -6.57 3.90 3.80
C THR A 227 -7.52 2.84 3.26
N VAL A 228 -7.15 1.59 3.48
CA VAL A 228 -7.99 0.41 3.24
C VAL A 228 -8.13 -0.37 4.54
N LEU A 229 -9.37 -0.54 4.98
CA LEU A 229 -9.73 -1.32 6.15
C LEU A 229 -10.14 -2.72 5.71
N VAL A 230 -9.31 -3.71 6.04
CA VAL A 230 -9.58 -5.11 5.75
C VAL A 230 -10.53 -5.66 6.82
N GLU A 231 -10.12 -5.64 8.09
CA GLU A 231 -11.00 -6.05 9.19
C GLU A 231 -11.05 -4.98 10.30
N PRO A 232 -12.19 -4.78 10.97
CA PRO A 232 -13.48 -5.45 10.75
C PRO A 232 -14.22 -4.94 9.49
N ARG A 233 -15.06 -5.78 8.90
CA ARG A 233 -15.96 -5.37 7.79
C ARG A 233 -17.13 -4.47 8.23
N PRO A 234 -17.70 -3.65 7.31
CA PRO A 234 -18.90 -2.88 7.60
C PRO A 234 -20.05 -3.74 8.13
N LYS A 235 -20.74 -3.23 9.16
CA LYS A 235 -21.91 -3.82 9.85
C LYS A 235 -21.59 -5.07 10.67
N THR A 236 -20.32 -5.46 10.80
CA THR A 236 -19.88 -6.59 11.63
C THR A 236 -20.14 -6.34 13.12
N ARG A 237 -20.31 -7.44 13.86
CA ARG A 237 -20.37 -7.42 15.33
C ARG A 237 -18.94 -7.51 15.87
N ILE A 238 -18.56 -6.56 16.72
CA ILE A 238 -17.23 -6.46 17.32
C ILE A 238 -17.30 -6.75 18.83
N SER A 239 -16.36 -7.52 19.33
CA SER A 239 -16.22 -7.84 20.77
C SER A 239 -14.87 -7.39 21.28
N ASP A 240 -14.71 -7.40 22.60
CA ASP A 240 -13.41 -7.23 23.25
C ASP A 240 -12.65 -8.58 23.28
N PRO A 241 -11.36 -8.62 22.91
CA PRO A 241 -10.61 -7.56 22.23
C PRO A 241 -10.98 -7.46 20.74
N LEU A 242 -10.84 -6.26 20.17
CA LEU A 242 -11.06 -6.03 18.74
C LEU A 242 -9.74 -5.90 18.00
N THR A 243 -9.48 -6.79 17.05
CA THR A 243 -8.41 -6.62 16.06
C THR A 243 -8.90 -5.77 14.90
N VAL A 244 -8.10 -4.77 14.54
CA VAL A 244 -8.31 -3.90 13.38
C VAL A 244 -7.08 -4.04 12.49
N SER A 245 -7.27 -4.41 11.23
CA SER A 245 -6.19 -4.60 10.27
C SER A 245 -6.54 -4.03 8.90
N GLY A 246 -5.51 -3.63 8.18
CA GLY A 246 -5.66 -3.01 6.88
C GLY A 246 -4.32 -2.57 6.34
N TYR A 247 -4.38 -1.64 5.40
CA TYR A 247 -3.17 -1.02 4.89
C TYR A 247 -3.41 0.45 4.56
N SER A 248 -2.33 1.23 4.66
CA SER A 248 -2.37 2.67 4.40
C SER A 248 -1.13 3.15 3.67
N ARG A 249 -1.25 4.32 3.04
CA ARG A 249 -0.13 5.13 2.51
C ARG A 249 -0.11 6.52 3.14
N ASN A 250 -0.72 6.64 4.30
CA ASN A 250 -0.77 7.89 5.06
C ASN A 250 0.66 8.37 5.38
N PHE A 251 0.86 9.68 5.37
CA PHE A 251 2.15 10.30 5.69
C PHE A 251 2.72 9.78 7.02
N GLU A 252 4.02 9.47 7.05
CA GLU A 252 4.73 8.83 8.19
C GLU A 252 4.15 7.47 8.63
N ALA A 253 3.41 6.80 7.74
CA ALA A 253 2.76 5.51 8.00
C ALA A 253 1.79 5.53 9.18
N ALA A 254 1.25 6.69 9.59
CA ALA A 254 0.53 6.81 10.84
C ALA A 254 -1.00 6.80 10.66
N ASP A 255 -1.66 5.81 11.24
CA ASP A 255 -3.12 5.68 11.26
C ASP A 255 -3.68 5.92 12.66
N THR A 256 -4.78 6.67 12.74
CA THR A 256 -5.57 6.81 13.97
C THR A 256 -6.84 5.98 13.85
N ILE A 257 -6.93 4.92 14.65
CA ILE A 257 -8.12 4.12 14.81
C ILE A 257 -8.97 4.70 15.94
N THR A 258 -10.23 5.02 15.64
CA THR A 258 -11.17 5.57 16.62
C THR A 258 -12.49 4.80 16.56
N LEU A 259 -12.88 4.17 17.66
CA LEU A 259 -14.23 3.62 17.81
C LEU A 259 -15.09 4.62 18.58
N THR A 260 -16.20 4.99 17.96
CA THR A 260 -17.21 5.88 18.54
C THR A 260 -18.49 5.11 18.80
N GLY A 261 -19.03 5.20 20.02
CA GLY A 261 -20.29 4.59 20.43
C GLY A 261 -21.50 5.45 20.07
N PRO A 262 -22.69 5.11 20.61
CA PRO A 262 -23.89 5.93 20.47
C PRO A 262 -23.65 7.38 20.92
N HIS A 263 -24.30 8.33 20.24
CA HIS A 263 -24.22 9.78 20.52
C HIS A 263 -22.83 10.41 20.31
N GLY A 264 -21.93 9.76 19.55
CA GLY A 264 -20.63 10.37 19.21
C GLY A 264 -19.59 10.24 20.32
N LYS A 265 -19.85 9.47 21.38
CA LYS A 265 -18.87 9.23 22.46
C LYS A 265 -17.70 8.37 21.94
N VAL A 266 -16.48 8.90 21.99
CA VAL A 266 -15.28 8.10 21.70
C VAL A 266 -15.12 7.04 22.81
N LEU A 267 -15.11 5.77 22.41
CA LEU A 267 -14.95 4.63 23.30
C LEU A 267 -13.47 4.25 23.42
N VAL A 268 -12.77 4.17 22.29
CA VAL A 268 -11.33 3.92 22.23
C VAL A 268 -10.73 4.70 21.06
N ARG A 269 -9.49 5.12 21.24
CA ARG A 269 -8.66 5.74 20.20
C ARG A 269 -7.23 5.23 20.34
N LYS A 270 -6.64 4.79 19.24
CA LYS A 270 -5.27 4.28 19.18
C LYS A 270 -4.60 4.74 17.89
N THR A 271 -3.35 5.14 17.98
CA THR A 271 -2.50 5.37 16.81
C THR A 271 -1.68 4.11 16.55
N VAL A 272 -1.64 3.66 15.31
CA VAL A 272 -0.82 2.55 14.83
C VAL A 272 0.06 3.02 13.68
N ARG A 273 1.19 2.36 13.48
CA ARG A 273 2.06 2.59 12.32
C ARG A 273 1.94 1.43 11.35
N SER A 274 1.77 1.74 10.08
CA SER A 274 1.95 0.82 8.98
C SER A 274 3.44 0.50 8.80
N ASN A 275 3.74 -0.68 8.27
CA ASN A 275 5.11 -1.14 8.03
C ASN A 275 5.79 -0.51 6.79
N ASP A 276 5.02 0.19 5.97
CA ASP A 276 5.47 0.96 4.79
C ASP A 276 4.48 2.11 4.56
N TRP A 277 4.82 3.03 3.66
CA TRP A 277 3.94 4.10 3.19
C TRP A 277 4.39 4.76 1.88
N ASP A 278 5.61 4.46 1.40
CA ASP A 278 6.21 5.18 0.27
C ASP A 278 5.86 4.51 -1.06
N HIS A 279 6.57 3.43 -1.39
CA HIS A 279 6.44 2.76 -2.69
C HIS A 279 5.35 1.70 -2.74
N THR A 280 4.95 1.15 -1.58
CA THR A 280 3.88 0.15 -1.45
C THR A 280 2.82 0.62 -0.46
N TRP A 281 1.67 -0.05 -0.46
CA TRP A 281 0.79 0.02 0.70
C TRP A 281 1.46 -0.63 1.91
N GLY A 282 1.42 0.02 3.06
CA GLY A 282 1.93 -0.56 4.30
C GLY A 282 0.81 -1.23 5.10
N TYR A 283 1.05 -2.45 5.54
CA TYR A 283 0.19 -3.17 6.46
C TYR A 283 0.21 -2.55 7.86
N PHE A 284 -0.96 -2.41 8.46
CA PHE A 284 -1.13 -2.16 9.89
C PHE A 284 -2.03 -3.19 10.54
N GLU A 285 -1.77 -3.46 11.81
CA GLU A 285 -2.67 -4.21 12.68
C GLU A 285 -2.60 -3.66 14.10
N ALA A 286 -3.76 -3.55 14.73
CA ALA A 286 -3.85 -3.17 16.13
C ALA A 286 -4.99 -3.90 16.84
N THR A 287 -4.68 -4.46 17.99
CA THR A 287 -5.69 -4.90 18.96
C THR A 287 -6.11 -3.73 19.85
N LEU A 288 -7.43 -3.58 20.04
CA LEU A 288 -8.06 -2.58 20.87
C LEU A 288 -8.82 -3.25 22.02
N ASP A 289 -8.54 -2.82 23.23
CA ASP A 289 -9.36 -3.17 24.39
C ASP A 289 -10.62 -2.29 24.38
N LEU A 290 -11.79 -2.92 24.27
CA LEU A 290 -13.06 -2.21 24.15
C LEU A 290 -13.74 -2.08 25.52
N PRO A 291 -14.06 -0.85 25.97
CA PRO A 291 -14.94 -0.71 27.12
C PRO A 291 -16.33 -1.28 26.79
N PRO A 292 -17.09 -1.77 27.78
CA PRO A 292 -18.45 -2.23 27.54
C PRO A 292 -19.30 -1.17 26.86
N PHE A 293 -19.92 -1.53 25.73
CA PHE A 293 -20.86 -0.68 25.01
C PHE A 293 -21.95 -1.52 24.36
N THR A 294 -23.10 -0.91 24.07
CA THR A 294 -24.23 -1.58 23.43
C THR A 294 -24.71 -0.81 22.21
N GLY A 295 -25.31 -1.53 21.27
CA GLY A 295 -25.90 -0.92 20.08
C GLY A 295 -24.90 -0.70 18.94
N ARG A 296 -25.06 0.42 18.24
CA ARG A 296 -24.28 0.75 17.04
C ARG A 296 -23.08 1.62 17.42
N GLY A 297 -21.96 1.36 16.77
CA GLY A 297 -20.77 2.21 16.79
C GLY A 297 -20.35 2.60 15.39
N THR A 298 -19.38 3.50 15.30
CA THR A 298 -18.68 3.88 14.07
C THR A 298 -17.19 3.70 14.31
N LEU A 299 -16.56 2.87 13.50
CA LEU A 299 -15.11 2.71 13.48
C LEU A 299 -14.55 3.63 12.39
N LYS A 300 -13.59 4.48 12.76
CA LYS A 300 -12.86 5.35 11.85
C LYS A 300 -11.39 4.95 11.83
N VAL A 301 -10.80 4.84 10.66
CA VAL A 301 -9.37 4.53 10.48
C VAL A 301 -8.80 5.45 9.40
N GLY A 302 -7.73 6.14 9.70
CA GLY A 302 -7.04 7.05 8.77
C GLY A 302 -6.38 8.20 9.52
N ILE A 303 -6.22 9.33 8.86
CA ILE A 303 -5.56 10.51 9.41
C ILE A 303 -6.54 11.62 9.73
N LYS A 304 -6.19 12.37 10.79
CA LYS A 304 -6.82 13.65 11.09
C LYS A 304 -5.82 14.75 10.79
N SER A 305 -6.17 15.65 9.89
CA SER A 305 -5.36 16.82 9.58
C SER A 305 -5.16 17.67 10.84
N ALA A 306 -3.91 17.98 11.15
CA ALA A 306 -3.55 18.88 12.25
C ALA A 306 -3.89 20.35 11.93
N HIS A 307 -4.05 20.69 10.64
CA HIS A 307 -4.26 22.06 10.19
C HIS A 307 -5.71 22.52 10.37
N ASP A 308 -6.67 21.71 9.93
CA ASP A 308 -8.10 22.06 9.89
C ASP A 308 -8.99 21.05 10.65
N GLY A 309 -8.41 19.97 11.16
CA GLY A 309 -9.14 18.93 11.88
C GLY A 309 -10.03 18.05 11.00
N SER A 310 -9.91 18.15 9.67
CA SER A 310 -10.58 17.24 8.74
C SER A 310 -10.11 15.80 8.93
N PHE A 311 -10.99 14.84 8.65
CA PHE A 311 -10.68 13.42 8.68
C PHE A 311 -10.63 12.90 7.26
N GLU A 312 -9.57 12.15 6.96
CA GLU A 312 -9.40 11.42 5.73
C GLU A 312 -9.12 9.96 6.07
N GLY A 313 -9.85 9.05 5.44
CA GLY A 313 -9.77 7.63 5.74
C GLY A 313 -11.10 6.92 5.56
N VAL A 314 -11.22 5.79 6.24
CA VAL A 314 -12.37 4.89 6.23
C VAL A 314 -13.26 5.14 7.44
N GLU A 315 -14.58 5.22 7.22
CA GLU A 315 -15.58 5.18 8.28
C GLU A 315 -16.58 4.06 8.02
N ILE A 316 -16.71 3.12 8.96
CA ILE A 316 -17.66 2.01 8.84
C ILE A 316 -18.58 1.91 10.05
N PRO A 317 -19.87 1.54 9.83
CA PRO A 317 -20.75 1.20 10.93
C PRO A 317 -20.37 -0.17 11.52
N VAL A 318 -20.40 -0.31 12.83
CA VAL A 318 -20.18 -1.58 13.55
C VAL A 318 -21.26 -1.79 14.61
N ARG A 319 -21.37 -3.00 15.16
CA ARG A 319 -22.31 -3.32 16.24
C ARG A 319 -21.58 -3.96 17.40
N ALA A 320 -22.01 -3.68 18.63
CA ALA A 320 -21.52 -4.43 19.78
C ALA A 320 -21.84 -5.92 19.64
N GLY A 321 -20.83 -6.76 19.89
CA GLY A 321 -20.97 -8.18 20.21
C GLY A 321 -21.77 -8.36 21.49
N ARG A 322 -22.33 -9.55 21.67
CA ARG A 322 -23.02 -9.90 22.92
C ARG A 322 -22.03 -10.31 23.98
#